data_AF-A0A9W7TKB2-F1
#
_entry.id   AF-A0A9W7TKB2-F1
#
_cell.length_a   1.000
_cell.length_b   1.000
_cell.length_c   1.000
_cell.angle_alpha   90.00
_cell.angle_beta   90.00
_cell.angle_gamma   90.00
#
_symmetry.space_group_name_H-M   'P 1'
#
loop_
_entity.id
_entity.type
_entity.pdbx_description
1 polymer ?
#
loop_
_entity_poly.entity_id
_entity_poly.type
_entity_poly.pdbx_seq_one_letter_code
_entity_poly.pdbx_strand_id
1 'polypeptide(L)'
;MQQHSQGKNFMNGDVRGIELSAYTRPTPPKDTGLHRYQFIVFEQPDDKTPSLSPQEKSSLGNWDPQAFVQRFGLTGPVASLQFLTQNHKD
;
A
#
# COMPACT_ATOMS: atom_id res chain seq x y z
N MET A 1 27.25 5.90 -1.75
CA MET A 1 26.15 6.25 -2.69
C MET A 1 25.25 5.03 -2.81
N GLN A 2 24.05 5.05 -2.21
CA GLN A 2 23.06 4.00 -2.41
C GLN A 2 22.48 4.17 -3.81
N GLN A 3 22.66 3.18 -4.67
CA GLN A 3 22.05 3.18 -6.00
C GLN A 3 20.53 3.05 -5.81
N HIS A 4 19.78 4.07 -6.25
CA HIS A 4 18.34 3.99 -6.39
C HIS A 4 18.07 2.95 -7.48
N SER A 5 17.66 1.73 -7.10
CA SER A 5 17.22 0.75 -8.08
C SER A 5 15.91 1.25 -8.68
N GLN A 6 15.98 1.83 -9.89
CA GLN A 6 14.86 2.35 -10.68
C GLN A 6 13.80 1.27 -11.00
N GLY A 7 13.07 0.78 -10.01
CA GLY A 7 11.97 -0.19 -10.15
C GLY A 7 12.33 -1.61 -10.66
N LYS A 8 13.51 -1.83 -11.25
CA LYS A 8 13.89 -3.10 -11.91
C LYS A 8 13.82 -4.32 -10.99
N ASN A 9 14.22 -4.19 -9.73
CA ASN A 9 14.13 -5.29 -8.76
C ASN A 9 12.66 -5.65 -8.48
N PHE A 10 11.81 -4.65 -8.32
CA PHE A 10 10.38 -4.84 -8.12
C PHE A 10 9.73 -5.54 -9.32
N MET A 11 10.11 -5.19 -10.55
CA MET A 11 9.62 -5.87 -11.77
C MET A 11 10.01 -7.35 -11.84
N ASN A 12 11.13 -7.74 -11.23
CA ASN A 12 11.59 -9.13 -11.16
C ASN A 12 11.03 -9.89 -9.94
N GLY A 13 10.09 -9.29 -9.19
CA GLY A 13 9.51 -9.88 -7.99
C GLY A 13 10.37 -9.74 -6.73
N ASP A 14 11.50 -9.02 -6.80
CA ASP A 14 12.33 -8.72 -5.64
C ASP A 14 11.82 -7.44 -4.95
N VAL A 15 10.82 -7.62 -4.10
CA VAL A 15 10.18 -6.52 -3.36
C VAL A 15 11.04 -6.16 -2.15
N ARG A 16 11.90 -5.14 -2.33
CA ARG A 16 12.70 -4.54 -1.26
C ARG A 16 12.39 -3.06 -1.13
N GLY A 17 12.44 -2.55 0.09
CA GLY A 17 12.19 -1.14 0.37
C GLY A 17 12.16 -0.85 1.85
N ILE A 18 11.76 0.38 2.19
CA ILE A 18 11.48 0.78 3.58
C ILE A 18 10.03 0.41 3.88
N GLU A 19 9.83 -0.52 4.81
CA GLU A 19 8.50 -0.86 5.29
C GLU A 19 7.96 0.28 6.16
N LEU A 20 6.83 0.87 5.76
CA LEU A 20 6.14 1.89 6.53
C LEU A 20 5.12 1.29 7.51
N SER A 21 4.46 0.20 7.09
CA SER A 21 3.51 -0.57 7.87
C SER A 21 3.58 -2.03 7.42
N ALA A 22 3.66 -2.95 8.38
CA ALA A 22 3.77 -4.37 8.10
C ALA A 22 2.52 -4.90 7.41
N TYR A 23 2.70 -5.80 6.45
CA TYR A 23 1.58 -6.48 5.80
C TYR A 23 0.72 -7.23 6.84
N THR A 24 -0.58 -6.98 6.80
CA THR A 24 -1.57 -7.73 7.58
C THR A 24 -2.55 -8.39 6.62
N ARG A 25 -2.81 -9.68 6.83
CA ARG A 25 -3.77 -10.43 6.02
C ARG A 25 -5.19 -9.87 6.17
N PRO A 26 -6.08 -10.04 5.17
CA PRO A 26 -7.51 -9.76 5.32
C PRO A 26 -8.15 -10.37 6.57
N THR A 27 -8.88 -9.55 7.32
CA THR A 27 -9.69 -9.99 8.47
C THR A 27 -11.10 -9.37 8.43
N PRO A 28 -11.88 -9.61 7.36
CA PRO A 28 -13.26 -9.12 7.29
C PRO A 28 -14.07 -9.58 8.51
N PRO A 29 -14.83 -8.69 9.19
CA PRO A 29 -15.68 -9.08 10.30
C PRO A 29 -16.76 -10.09 9.87
N LYS A 30 -17.17 -10.97 10.78
CA LYS A 30 -18.24 -11.94 10.53
C LYS A 30 -19.54 -11.22 10.15
N ASP A 31 -20.34 -11.84 9.28
CA ASP A 31 -21.66 -11.37 8.88
C ASP A 31 -21.65 -10.00 8.17
N THR A 32 -20.52 -9.60 7.57
CA THR A 32 -20.37 -8.36 6.79
C THR A 32 -20.21 -8.57 5.28
N GLY A 33 -20.25 -9.83 4.84
CA GLY A 33 -20.16 -10.22 3.43
C GLY A 33 -18.76 -10.05 2.84
N LEU A 34 -18.68 -9.85 1.53
CA LEU A 34 -17.42 -9.72 0.80
C LEU A 34 -16.79 -8.33 1.00
N HIS A 35 -15.55 -8.31 1.46
CA HIS A 35 -14.70 -7.12 1.56
C HIS A 35 -13.75 -7.04 0.39
N ARG A 36 -13.46 -5.80 -0.04
CA ARG A 36 -12.56 -5.50 -1.14
C ARG A 36 -11.17 -5.15 -0.63
N TYR A 37 -10.17 -5.86 -1.16
CA TYR A 37 -8.76 -5.58 -0.92
C TYR A 37 -8.07 -5.27 -2.23
N GLN A 38 -7.23 -4.24 -2.23
CA GLN A 38 -6.58 -3.72 -3.43
C GLN A 38 -5.07 -3.63 -3.20
N PHE A 39 -4.30 -4.14 -4.16
CA PHE A 39 -2.89 -3.82 -4.31
C PHE A 39 -2.77 -2.74 -5.38
N ILE A 40 -2.07 -1.66 -5.06
CA ILE A 40 -1.86 -0.53 -5.96
C ILE A 40 -0.37 -0.19 -5.93
N VAL A 41 0.25 -0.14 -7.10
CA VAL A 41 1.66 0.19 -7.26
C VAL A 41 1.76 1.56 -7.91
N PHE A 42 2.55 2.45 -7.32
CA PHE A 42 2.84 3.78 -7.86
C PHE A 42 4.31 3.89 -8.20
N GLU A 43 4.63 4.69 -9.21
CA GLU A 43 6.00 5.16 -9.43
C GLU A 43 6.32 6.23 -8.37
N GLN A 44 7.47 6.09 -7.71
CA GLN A 44 7.91 7.04 -6.69
C GLN A 44 8.70 8.18 -7.36
N PRO A 45 8.35 9.46 -7.11
CA PRO A 45 9.16 10.59 -7.55
C PRO A 45 10.56 10.59 -6.92
N ASP A 46 11.57 11.02 -7.66
CA ASP A 46 12.97 11.05 -7.19
C ASP A 46 13.18 12.02 -6.01
N ASP A 47 12.36 13.07 -5.90
CA ASP A 47 12.48 14.14 -4.91
C ASP A 47 11.62 13.92 -3.65
N LYS A 48 10.82 12.86 -3.60
CA LYS A 48 9.89 12.60 -2.50
C LYS A 48 10.01 11.17 -1.99
N THR A 49 10.23 11.03 -0.68
CA THR A 49 10.23 9.74 0.02
C THR A 49 8.92 9.60 0.83
N PRO A 50 8.07 8.60 0.53
CA PRO A 50 6.85 8.36 1.29
C PRO A 50 7.13 8.08 2.77
N SER A 51 6.25 8.59 3.64
CA SER A 51 6.32 8.35 5.08
C SER A 51 4.94 8.48 5.73
N LEU A 52 4.76 7.81 6.88
CA LEU A 52 3.58 7.95 7.73
C LEU A 52 3.78 9.05 8.78
N SER A 53 2.76 9.87 8.98
CA SER A 53 2.66 10.78 10.12
C SER A 53 2.52 10.02 11.45
N PRO A 54 2.75 10.67 12.61
CA PRO A 54 2.54 10.02 13.91
C PRO A 54 1.13 9.42 14.09
N GLN A 55 0.11 10.06 13.52
CA GLN A 55 -1.26 9.57 13.59
C GLN A 55 -1.51 8.37 12.67
N GLU A 56 -0.95 8.37 11.46
CA GLU A 56 -1.01 7.20 10.57
C GLU A 56 -0.24 6.01 11.14
N LYS A 57 0.85 6.26 11.90
CA LYS A 57 1.59 5.21 12.61
C LYS A 57 0.82 4.62 13.79
N SER A 58 -0.06 5.38 14.43
CA SER A 58 -0.85 4.87 15.57
C SER A 58 -2.04 4.03 15.12
N SER A 59 -2.66 4.36 13.98
CA SER A 59 -3.72 3.54 13.37
C SER A 59 -3.94 3.88 11.90
N LEU A 60 -4.14 2.83 11.09
CA LEU A 60 -4.59 2.95 9.70
C LEU A 60 -6.11 2.82 9.53
N GLY A 61 -6.88 2.69 10.62
CA GLY A 61 -8.34 2.46 10.55
C GLY A 61 -9.12 3.59 9.88
N ASN A 62 -8.64 4.83 10.00
CA ASN A 62 -9.17 6.02 9.32
C ASN A 62 -8.16 6.60 8.34
N TRP A 63 -7.26 5.77 7.81
CA TRP A 63 -6.29 6.24 6.84
C TRP A 63 -6.99 6.72 5.57
N ASP A 64 -6.55 7.85 5.03
CA ASP A 64 -7.00 8.39 3.75
C ASP A 64 -5.91 8.11 2.70
N PRO A 65 -6.07 7.05 1.88
CA PRO A 65 -5.08 6.70 0.87
C PRO A 65 -4.96 7.78 -0.21
N GLN A 66 -6.03 8.52 -0.51
CA GLN A 66 -6.01 9.56 -1.52
C GLN A 66 -5.18 10.76 -1.05
N ALA A 67 -5.37 11.18 0.20
CA ALA A 67 -4.55 12.23 0.80
C ALA A 67 -3.07 11.83 0.87
N PHE A 68 -2.77 10.56 1.19
CA PHE A 68 -1.39 10.05 1.19
C PHE A 68 -0.74 10.13 -0.20
N VAL A 69 -1.44 9.63 -1.22
CA VAL A 69 -1.00 9.66 -2.63
C VAL A 69 -0.75 11.09 -3.10
N GLN A 70 -1.66 12.01 -2.79
CA GLN A 70 -1.52 13.44 -3.12
C GLN A 70 -0.33 14.08 -2.40
N ARG A 71 -0.15 13.80 -1.10
CA ARG A 71 0.94 14.35 -0.28
C ARG A 71 2.32 14.07 -0.89
N PHE A 72 2.51 12.86 -1.43
CA PHE A 72 3.78 12.42 -2.01
C PHE A 72 3.85 12.54 -3.53
N GLY A 73 2.83 13.08 -4.19
CA GLY A 73 2.82 13.23 -5.65
C GLY A 73 2.89 11.89 -6.39
N LEU A 74 2.29 10.84 -5.82
CA LEU A 74 2.22 9.51 -6.43
C LEU A 74 1.16 9.54 -7.54
N THR A 75 1.54 9.95 -8.75
CA THR A 75 0.59 10.17 -9.83
C THR A 75 0.34 8.91 -10.63
N GLY A 76 -0.91 8.43 -10.64
CA GLY A 76 -1.34 7.32 -11.48
C GLY A 76 -0.75 5.97 -11.03
N PRO A 77 -1.57 4.96 -10.76
CA PRO A 77 -1.03 3.63 -10.47
C PRO A 77 -0.43 3.03 -11.75
N VAL A 78 0.79 2.50 -11.65
CA VAL A 78 1.44 1.75 -12.74
C VAL A 78 0.92 0.31 -12.84
N ALA A 79 0.33 -0.19 -11.75
CA ALA A 79 -0.38 -1.46 -11.71
C ALA A 79 -1.43 -1.47 -10.59
N SER A 80 -2.47 -2.27 -10.76
CA SER A 80 -3.44 -2.55 -9.71
C SER A 80 -3.97 -3.98 -9.80
N LEU A 81 -4.33 -4.53 -8.64
CA LEU A 81 -5.01 -5.81 -8.50
C LEU A 81 -6.05 -5.67 -7.41
N GLN A 82 -7.20 -6.34 -7.58
CA GLN A 82 -8.26 -6.38 -6.60
C GLN A 82 -8.72 -7.82 -6.39
N PHE A 83 -9.05 -8.16 -5.14
CA PHE A 83 -9.76 -9.39 -4.81
C PHE A 83 -10.82 -9.14 -3.74
N LEU A 84 -11.75 -10.08 -3.64
CA LEU A 84 -12.82 -10.10 -2.64
C LEU A 84 -12.62 -11.29 -1.71
N THR A 85 -12.86 -11.10 -0.42
CA THR A 85 -12.91 -12.18 0.57
C THR A 85 -13.88 -11.85 1.68
N GLN A 86 -14.42 -12.86 2.36
CA GLN A 86 -15.31 -12.71 3.51
C GLN A 86 -14.73 -13.42 4.73
N ASN A 87 -15.43 -13.37 5.87
CA ASN A 87 -14.96 -14.08 7.04
C ASN A 87 -14.94 -15.59 6.75
N HIS A 88 -13.88 -16.30 7.15
CA HIS A 88 -13.79 -17.75 6.94
C HIS A 88 -14.87 -18.56 7.69
N LYS A 89 -15.63 -17.93 8.59
CA LYS A 89 -16.76 -18.52 9.32
C LYS A 89 -18.14 -18.11 8.77
N ASP A 90 -18.17 -17.32 7.70
CA ASP A 90 -19.37 -17.02 6.92
C ASP A 90 -19.55 -18.12 5.85
#